data_AF-A0A272EUM0-F1
#
_entry.id   AF-A0A272EUM0-F1
#
_cell.length_a   1.000
_cell.length_b   1.000
_cell.length_c   1.000
_cell.angle_alpha   90.00
_cell.angle_beta   90.00
_cell.angle_gamma   90.00
#
_symmetry.space_group_name_H-M   'P 1'
#
loop_
_entity.id
_entity.type
_entity.pdbx_description
1 polymer ?
#
loop_
_entity_poly.entity_id
_entity_poly.type
_entity_poly.pdbx_seq_one_letter_code
_entity_poly.pdbx_strand_id
1 'polypeptide(L)'
;MRRLGEEDGAVRPGRWLCADPVHLHMTRDALLLRGPDELDVDTQESLALVDTLNQEFSELGQFHVATPQRWYLQLRGPAQADFHPLVDVLGRPVSQFTPEGTDARRWNLHANAIQILLHNHPVNAARQARGALPINGLWLWGAGEPDTGLPALPAILSEDPLLRGFARHHGAGIVADADSLLASGGWWHDSRLHQAMLATDPHAWLTALAELEDVLFRPLLTAWRAGRIDALYLHAPGDQHALTATLTRRARWALWRRPLSPARLSALLQGSA
;
A
#
# COMPACT_ATOMS: atom_id res chain seq x y z
N MET A 1 -4.48 11.35 -1.61
CA MET A 1 -3.02 11.16 -1.78
C MET A 1 -2.65 10.08 -2.78
N ARG A 2 -3.00 8.80 -2.58
CA ARG A 2 -2.59 7.69 -3.48
C ARG A 2 -2.82 7.95 -4.98
N ARG A 3 -3.97 8.53 -5.34
CA ARG A 3 -4.29 8.92 -6.73
C ARG A 3 -3.23 9.82 -7.38
N LEU A 4 -2.61 10.74 -6.63
CA LEU A 4 -1.56 11.65 -7.11
C LEU A 4 -0.25 10.92 -7.42
N GLY A 5 -0.01 9.74 -6.86
CA GLY A 5 1.21 8.97 -7.07
C GLY A 5 1.13 7.94 -8.19
N GLU A 6 -0.03 7.76 -8.81
CA GLU A 6 -0.17 6.90 -9.99
C GLU A 6 0.57 7.49 -11.20
N GLU A 7 0.90 6.63 -12.17
CA GLU A 7 1.63 7.00 -13.40
C GLU A 7 0.73 7.18 -14.62
N ASP A 8 -0.58 7.00 -14.45
CA ASP A 8 -1.60 7.01 -15.51
C ASP A 8 -2.00 8.42 -16.00
N GLY A 9 -1.27 9.45 -15.57
CA GLY A 9 -1.42 10.84 -16.04
C GLY A 9 -1.88 11.83 -14.98
N ALA A 10 -2.29 13.02 -15.43
CA ALA A 10 -2.68 14.12 -14.55
C ALA A 10 -4.00 13.83 -13.84
N VAL A 11 -4.00 13.96 -12.51
CA VAL A 11 -5.21 13.81 -11.69
C VAL A 11 -6.13 15.00 -11.90
N ARG A 12 -7.40 14.73 -12.22
CA ARG A 12 -8.40 15.78 -12.32
C ARG A 12 -8.68 16.38 -10.93
N PRO A 13 -8.83 17.71 -10.82
CA PRO A 13 -9.25 18.33 -9.58
C PRO A 13 -10.57 17.72 -9.10
N GLY A 14 -10.70 17.50 -7.80
CA GLY A 14 -11.90 16.94 -7.20
C GLY A 14 -11.63 16.18 -5.92
N ARG A 15 -12.69 15.61 -5.35
CA ARG A 15 -12.62 14.73 -4.20
C ARG A 15 -12.53 13.30 -4.70
N TRP A 16 -11.63 12.53 -4.12
CA TRP A 16 -11.32 11.17 -4.56
C TRP A 16 -11.35 10.21 -3.37
N LEU A 17 -11.91 9.03 -3.58
CA LEU A 17 -11.70 7.87 -2.72
C LEU A 17 -10.86 6.83 -3.47
N CYS A 18 -10.03 6.11 -2.73
CA CYS A 18 -9.58 4.79 -3.16
C CYS A 18 -10.80 3.85 -3.18
N ALA A 19 -10.89 2.98 -4.18
CA ALA A 19 -11.96 2.02 -4.32
C ALA A 19 -11.38 0.65 -4.66
N ASP A 20 -10.71 0.03 -3.70
CA ASP A 20 -9.92 -1.17 -3.97
C ASP A 20 -10.81 -2.40 -4.19
N PRO A 21 -10.59 -3.19 -5.25
CA PRO A 21 -11.32 -4.43 -5.47
C PRO A 21 -10.98 -5.44 -4.36
N VAL A 22 -12.00 -6.04 -3.76
CA VAL A 22 -11.84 -7.01 -2.66
C VAL A 22 -12.68 -8.26 -2.85
N HIS A 23 -12.27 -9.34 -2.20
CA HIS A 23 -13.08 -10.55 -2.03
C HIS A 23 -13.48 -10.73 -0.56
N LEU A 24 -14.74 -10.45 -0.26
CA LEU A 24 -15.39 -10.70 1.02
C LEU A 24 -15.78 -12.19 1.13
N HIS A 25 -15.38 -12.83 2.23
CA HIS A 25 -15.70 -14.22 2.50
C HIS A 25 -16.02 -14.42 3.98
N MET A 26 -16.97 -15.34 4.25
CA MET A 26 -17.35 -15.70 5.60
C MET A 26 -16.43 -16.81 6.11
N THR A 27 -15.80 -16.58 7.26
CA THR A 27 -15.12 -17.62 8.04
C THR A 27 -16.08 -18.19 9.09
N ARG A 28 -15.60 -19.07 9.97
CA ARG A 28 -16.44 -19.59 11.06
C ARG A 28 -16.95 -18.50 12.00
N ASP A 29 -16.14 -17.44 12.21
CA ASP A 29 -16.36 -16.48 13.28
C ASP A 29 -16.61 -15.05 12.78
N ALA A 30 -16.22 -14.72 11.54
CA ALA A 30 -16.32 -13.36 11.02
C ALA A 30 -16.32 -13.29 9.48
N LEU A 31 -16.85 -12.17 8.96
CA LEU A 31 -16.62 -11.73 7.59
C LEU A 31 -15.22 -11.13 7.48
N LEU A 32 -14.38 -11.70 6.63
CA LEU A 32 -13.04 -11.21 6.31
C LEU A 32 -12.98 -10.76 4.85
N LEU A 33 -11.96 -9.97 4.52
CA LEU A 33 -11.67 -9.56 3.15
C LEU A 33 -10.29 -10.01 2.71
N ARG A 34 -10.15 -10.34 1.43
CA ARG A 34 -8.87 -10.52 0.71
C ARG A 34 -8.64 -9.31 -0.17
N GLY A 35 -7.42 -8.79 -0.17
CA GLY A 35 -7.03 -7.57 -0.88
C GLY A 35 -6.73 -7.81 -2.37
N PRO A 36 -6.53 -6.73 -3.15
CA PRO A 36 -6.28 -6.79 -4.59
C PRO A 36 -5.12 -7.72 -5.01
N ASP A 37 -4.06 -7.78 -4.22
CA ASP A 37 -2.85 -8.56 -4.51
C ASP A 37 -3.13 -10.08 -4.62
N GLU A 38 -4.21 -10.54 -4.00
CA GLU A 38 -4.59 -11.96 -3.97
C GLU A 38 -5.67 -12.32 -5.01
N LEU A 39 -6.17 -11.32 -5.73
CA LEU A 39 -7.27 -11.53 -6.66
C LEU A 39 -6.76 -11.93 -8.05
N ASP A 40 -5.55 -11.59 -8.47
CA ASP A 40 -5.09 -11.82 -9.85
C ASP A 40 -6.12 -11.27 -10.86
N VAL A 41 -6.39 -9.96 -10.73
CA VAL A 41 -7.31 -9.22 -11.60
C VAL A 41 -6.57 -8.77 -12.84
N ASP A 42 -7.16 -8.98 -14.02
CA ASP A 42 -6.61 -8.43 -15.26
C ASP A 42 -7.24 -7.09 -15.67
N THR A 43 -6.63 -6.43 -16.65
CA THR A 43 -7.08 -5.13 -17.14
C THR A 43 -8.47 -5.17 -17.77
N GLN A 44 -8.83 -6.23 -18.50
CA GLN A 44 -10.14 -6.31 -19.15
C GLN A 44 -11.26 -6.52 -18.12
N GLU A 45 -11.00 -7.34 -17.11
CA GLU A 45 -11.92 -7.57 -16.01
C GLU A 45 -12.18 -6.32 -15.20
N SER A 46 -11.11 -5.60 -14.83
CA SER A 46 -11.23 -4.33 -14.09
C SER A 46 -12.00 -3.27 -14.88
N LEU A 47 -11.70 -3.11 -16.18
CA LEU A 47 -12.45 -2.18 -17.04
C LEU A 47 -13.93 -2.56 -17.14
N ALA A 48 -14.26 -3.83 -17.39
CA ALA A 48 -15.64 -4.28 -17.51
C ALA A 48 -16.44 -4.10 -16.20
N LEU A 49 -15.83 -4.35 -15.05
CA LEU A 49 -16.47 -4.14 -13.75
C LEU A 49 -16.68 -2.64 -13.47
N VAL A 50 -15.68 -1.80 -13.75
CA VAL A 50 -15.77 -0.34 -13.58
C VAL A 50 -16.78 0.29 -14.53
N ASP A 51 -16.92 -0.21 -15.76
CA ASP A 51 -17.93 0.26 -16.70
C ASP A 51 -19.35 0.01 -16.16
N THR A 52 -19.63 -1.17 -15.62
CA THR A 52 -20.92 -1.48 -14.98
C THR A 52 -21.14 -0.61 -13.73
N LEU A 53 -20.11 -0.41 -12.90
CA LEU A 53 -20.20 0.48 -11.74
C LEU A 53 -20.53 1.93 -12.14
N ASN A 54 -19.94 2.43 -13.23
CA ASN A 54 -20.21 3.77 -13.75
C ASN A 54 -21.63 3.91 -14.33
N GLN A 55 -22.23 2.83 -14.83
CA GLN A 55 -23.61 2.83 -15.31
C GLN A 55 -24.61 2.88 -14.14
N GLU A 56 -24.40 2.04 -13.13
CA GLU A 56 -25.35 1.86 -12.03
C GLU A 56 -25.22 2.91 -10.91
N PHE A 57 -24.02 3.44 -10.69
CA PHE A 57 -23.73 4.34 -9.57
C PHE A 57 -23.22 5.72 -10.00
N SER A 58 -23.66 6.18 -11.17
CA SER A 58 -23.22 7.48 -11.72
C SER A 58 -23.53 8.66 -10.78
N GLU A 59 -24.53 8.55 -9.90
CA GLU A 59 -24.87 9.54 -8.88
C GLU A 59 -23.83 9.68 -7.78
N LEU A 60 -23.07 8.62 -7.47
CA LEU A 60 -21.95 8.68 -6.53
C LEU A 60 -20.78 9.49 -7.12
N GLY A 61 -20.51 9.26 -8.40
CA GLY A 61 -19.32 9.79 -9.03
C GLY A 61 -18.92 8.99 -10.26
N GLN A 62 -17.63 9.06 -10.56
CA GLN A 62 -17.02 8.29 -11.64
C GLN A 62 -15.94 7.38 -11.07
N PHE A 63 -16.04 6.09 -11.36
CA PHE A 63 -15.03 5.09 -11.08
C PHE A 63 -13.97 5.08 -12.18
N HIS A 64 -12.72 4.91 -11.78
CA HIS A 64 -11.54 4.91 -12.64
C HIS A 64 -10.61 3.76 -12.28
N VAL A 65 -10.13 3.05 -13.30
CA VAL A 65 -9.05 2.05 -13.17
C VAL A 65 -7.72 2.74 -13.45
N ALA A 66 -6.81 2.75 -12.46
CA ALA A 66 -5.42 3.17 -12.69
C ALA A 66 -4.54 1.96 -13.03
N THR A 67 -4.74 0.87 -12.29
CA THR A 67 -4.18 -0.46 -12.59
C THR A 67 -5.25 -1.53 -12.30
N PRO A 68 -5.08 -2.79 -12.75
CA PRO A 68 -6.07 -3.83 -12.48
C PRO A 68 -6.45 -3.99 -11.01
N GLN A 69 -5.52 -3.66 -10.10
CA GLN A 69 -5.67 -3.81 -8.66
C GLN A 69 -5.95 -2.50 -7.90
N ARG A 70 -5.84 -1.32 -8.55
CA ARG A 70 -6.03 -0.01 -7.90
C ARG A 70 -7.04 0.82 -8.65
N TRP A 71 -8.22 0.96 -8.07
CA TRP A 71 -9.29 1.79 -8.62
C TRP A 71 -9.59 2.97 -7.71
N TYR A 72 -10.30 3.93 -8.27
CA TYR A 72 -10.59 5.20 -7.63
C TYR A 72 -12.02 5.65 -7.95
N LEU A 73 -12.67 6.31 -6.98
CA LEU A 73 -13.95 6.97 -7.16
C LEU A 73 -13.75 8.48 -7.08
N GLN A 74 -13.93 9.19 -8.20
CA GLN A 74 -14.04 10.65 -8.22
C GLN A 74 -15.46 11.03 -7.82
N LEU A 75 -15.61 11.63 -6.63
CA LEU A 75 -16.92 11.93 -6.05
C LEU A 75 -17.57 13.14 -6.74
N ARG A 76 -18.88 13.06 -6.95
CA ARG A 76 -19.71 14.22 -7.36
C ARG A 76 -19.99 15.18 -6.20
N GLY A 77 -20.08 14.67 -4.98
CA GLY A 77 -20.40 15.43 -3.77
C GLY A 77 -19.40 15.18 -2.64
N PRO A 78 -19.56 15.86 -1.49
CA PRO A 78 -18.79 15.52 -0.30
C PRO A 78 -19.10 14.10 0.17
N ALA A 79 -18.11 13.43 0.74
CA ALA A 79 -18.29 12.21 1.52
C ALA A 79 -18.01 12.56 2.99
N GLN A 80 -19.06 12.84 3.77
CA GLN A 80 -18.90 13.13 5.20
C GLN A 80 -18.91 11.83 6.00
N ALA A 81 -17.91 10.99 5.73
CA ALA A 81 -17.70 9.75 6.45
C ALA A 81 -16.20 9.49 6.61
N ASP A 82 -15.84 8.92 7.75
CA ASP A 82 -14.49 8.47 8.04
C ASP A 82 -14.34 7.02 7.57
N PHE A 83 -13.33 6.78 6.75
CA PHE A 83 -13.07 5.47 6.16
C PHE A 83 -11.72 4.93 6.62
N HIS A 84 -11.65 3.62 6.85
CA HIS A 84 -10.43 2.95 7.26
C HIS A 84 -9.58 2.55 6.04
N PRO A 85 -8.27 2.82 6.04
CA PRO A 85 -7.34 2.30 5.03
C PRO A 85 -7.45 0.78 4.88
N LEU A 86 -7.34 0.26 3.65
CA LEU A 86 -7.44 -1.18 3.38
C LEU A 86 -6.44 -2.00 4.22
N VAL A 87 -5.22 -1.50 4.37
CA VAL A 87 -4.14 -2.18 5.11
C VAL A 87 -4.51 -2.46 6.57
N ASP A 88 -5.35 -1.61 7.19
CA ASP A 88 -5.75 -1.78 8.59
C ASP A 88 -6.77 -2.93 8.77
N VAL A 89 -7.42 -3.35 7.67
CA VAL A 89 -8.58 -4.25 7.64
C VAL A 89 -8.21 -5.66 7.20
N LEU A 90 -7.14 -5.81 6.41
CA LEU A 90 -6.65 -7.11 5.94
C LEU A 90 -6.46 -8.09 7.11
N GLY A 91 -7.01 -9.29 6.98
CA GLY A 91 -6.93 -10.34 8.00
C GLY A 91 -7.77 -10.10 9.27
N ARG A 92 -8.55 -9.01 9.35
CA ARG A 92 -9.35 -8.65 10.53
C ARG A 92 -10.86 -8.64 10.20
N PRO A 93 -11.74 -8.84 11.21
CA PRO A 93 -13.19 -8.80 11.00
C PRO A 93 -13.64 -7.45 10.43
N VAL A 94 -14.31 -7.47 9.27
CA VAL A 94 -14.80 -6.25 8.59
C VAL A 94 -15.76 -5.44 9.47
N SER A 95 -16.50 -6.10 10.36
CA SER A 95 -17.40 -5.45 11.31
C SER A 95 -16.72 -4.49 12.28
N GLN A 96 -15.39 -4.55 12.43
CA GLN A 96 -14.62 -3.62 13.26
C GLN A 96 -14.29 -2.30 12.53
N PHE A 97 -14.60 -2.19 11.24
CA PHE A 97 -14.17 -1.08 10.37
C PHE A 97 -15.34 -0.52 9.56
N THR A 98 -16.45 -0.28 10.24
CA THR A 98 -17.60 0.37 9.61
C THR A 98 -17.33 1.86 9.46
N PRO A 99 -17.70 2.48 8.33
CA PRO A 99 -17.62 3.93 8.19
C PRO A 99 -18.32 4.65 9.34
N GLU A 100 -17.71 5.72 9.85
CA GLU A 100 -18.28 6.59 10.87
C GLU A 100 -18.63 7.96 10.27
N GLY A 101 -19.39 8.79 10.99
CA GLY A 101 -19.78 10.14 10.53
C GLY A 101 -21.22 10.25 10.00
N THR A 102 -21.57 11.45 9.49
CA THR A 102 -22.95 11.82 9.15
C THR A 102 -23.50 11.03 7.95
N ASP A 103 -22.65 10.68 6.99
CA ASP A 103 -23.04 9.91 5.79
C ASP A 103 -22.79 8.40 5.95
N ALA A 104 -22.38 7.89 7.12
CA ALA A 104 -22.00 6.49 7.32
C ALA A 104 -23.06 5.49 6.83
N ARG A 105 -24.33 5.72 7.19
CA ARG A 105 -25.45 4.86 6.75
C ARG A 105 -25.59 4.83 5.23
N ARG A 106 -25.44 5.99 4.58
CA ARG A 106 -25.52 6.10 3.12
C ARG A 106 -24.40 5.30 2.45
N TRP A 107 -23.17 5.43 2.96
CA TRP A 107 -22.03 4.68 2.42
C TRP A 107 -22.16 3.17 2.62
N ASN A 108 -22.68 2.71 3.75
CA ASN A 108 -22.99 1.28 3.96
C ASN A 108 -24.05 0.75 2.98
N LEU A 109 -25.08 1.56 2.65
CA LEU A 109 -26.06 1.17 1.63
C LEU A 109 -25.43 1.03 0.25
N HIS A 110 -24.55 1.97 -0.14
CA HIS A 110 -23.83 1.90 -1.41
C HIS A 110 -22.86 0.71 -1.45
N ALA A 111 -22.10 0.45 -0.38
CA ALA A 111 -21.20 -0.70 -0.30
C ALA A 111 -21.96 -2.03 -0.48
N ASN A 112 -23.12 -2.18 0.16
CA ASN A 112 -23.97 -3.37 0.00
C ASN A 112 -24.52 -3.48 -1.43
N ALA A 113 -24.98 -2.38 -2.02
CA ALA A 113 -25.49 -2.38 -3.39
C ALA A 113 -24.39 -2.75 -4.40
N ILE A 114 -23.18 -2.20 -4.24
CA ILE A 114 -21.99 -2.54 -5.03
C ILE A 114 -21.69 -4.03 -4.87
N GLN A 115 -21.72 -4.57 -3.66
CA GLN A 115 -21.49 -6.00 -3.42
C GLN A 115 -22.49 -6.88 -4.17
N ILE A 116 -23.79 -6.56 -4.12
CA ILE A 116 -24.84 -7.31 -4.84
C ILE A 116 -24.60 -7.24 -6.35
N LEU A 117 -24.30 -6.06 -6.88
CA LEU A 117 -24.04 -5.86 -8.31
C LEU A 117 -22.83 -6.70 -8.76
N LEU A 118 -21.71 -6.56 -8.05
CA LEU A 118 -20.46 -7.23 -8.41
C LEU A 118 -20.58 -8.75 -8.26
N HIS A 119 -21.22 -9.25 -7.20
CA HIS A 119 -21.43 -10.68 -7.00
C HIS A 119 -22.12 -11.35 -8.20
N ASN A 120 -23.07 -10.66 -8.83
CA ASN A 120 -23.84 -11.18 -9.97
C ASN A 120 -23.21 -10.86 -11.34
N HIS A 121 -22.05 -10.23 -11.39
CA HIS A 121 -21.46 -9.76 -12.63
C HIS A 121 -20.90 -10.92 -13.49
N PRO A 122 -21.07 -10.91 -14.83
CA PRO A 122 -20.55 -11.98 -15.72
C PRO A 122 -19.05 -12.23 -15.60
N VAL A 123 -18.26 -11.18 -15.36
CA VAL A 123 -16.81 -11.33 -15.08
C VAL A 123 -16.58 -12.23 -13.87
N ASN A 124 -17.32 -12.05 -12.78
CA ASN A 124 -17.16 -12.88 -11.60
C ASN A 124 -17.63 -14.31 -11.82
N ALA A 125 -18.69 -14.52 -12.60
CA ALA A 125 -19.09 -15.87 -13.02
C ALA A 125 -17.95 -16.57 -13.80
N ALA A 126 -17.28 -15.86 -14.72
CA ALA A 126 -16.14 -16.38 -15.46
C ALA A 126 -14.90 -16.63 -14.56
N ARG A 127 -14.65 -15.75 -13.58
CA ARG A 127 -13.59 -15.92 -12.58
C ARG A 127 -13.81 -17.17 -11.74
N GLN A 128 -15.03 -17.37 -11.25
CA GLN A 128 -15.39 -18.56 -10.48
C GLN A 128 -15.28 -19.84 -11.32
N ALA A 129 -15.70 -19.82 -12.58
CA ALA A 129 -15.62 -20.97 -13.47
C ALA A 129 -14.18 -21.47 -13.69
N ARG A 130 -13.18 -20.59 -13.57
CA ARG A 130 -11.75 -20.95 -13.66
C ARG A 130 -11.05 -21.07 -12.30
N GLY A 131 -11.79 -21.03 -11.19
CA GLY A 131 -11.26 -21.18 -9.84
C GLY A 131 -10.62 -19.91 -9.24
N ALA A 132 -10.75 -18.75 -9.89
CA ALA A 132 -10.28 -17.47 -9.36
C ALA A 132 -11.29 -16.87 -8.37
N LEU A 133 -10.79 -16.08 -7.40
CA LEU A 133 -11.64 -15.42 -6.42
C LEU A 133 -12.53 -14.35 -7.09
N PRO A 134 -13.85 -14.33 -6.84
CA PRO A 134 -14.71 -13.28 -7.36
C PRO A 134 -14.45 -11.96 -6.65
N ILE A 135 -14.39 -10.87 -7.41
CA ILE A 135 -14.30 -9.49 -6.90
C ILE A 135 -15.71 -9.07 -6.50
N ASN A 136 -16.11 -9.33 -5.27
CA ASN A 136 -17.50 -9.16 -4.83
C ASN A 136 -17.71 -7.90 -3.97
N GLY A 137 -16.74 -6.99 -3.91
CA GLY A 137 -16.88 -5.73 -3.20
C GLY A 137 -15.80 -4.73 -3.57
N LEU A 138 -16.00 -3.49 -3.13
CA LEU A 138 -15.00 -2.43 -3.16
C LEU A 138 -14.75 -1.94 -1.74
N TRP A 139 -13.48 -1.86 -1.34
CA TRP A 139 -13.10 -1.19 -0.11
C TRP A 139 -12.85 0.29 -0.39
N LEU A 140 -13.76 1.14 0.09
CA LEU A 140 -13.67 2.59 -0.08
C LEU A 140 -12.87 3.20 1.05
N TRP A 141 -11.84 3.99 0.73
CA TRP A 141 -11.01 4.64 1.74
C TRP A 141 -10.26 5.88 1.25
N GLY A 142 -9.56 6.55 2.16
CA GLY A 142 -8.72 7.70 1.83
C GLY A 142 -9.52 8.99 1.62
N ALA A 143 -10.73 9.08 2.19
CA ALA A 143 -11.42 10.35 2.36
C ALA A 143 -10.58 11.24 3.27
N GLY A 144 -10.15 12.39 2.77
CA GLY A 144 -9.35 13.31 3.54
C GLY A 144 -8.85 14.44 2.67
N GLU A 145 -8.77 15.63 3.26
CA GLU A 145 -8.05 16.72 2.63
C GLU A 145 -6.55 16.53 2.90
N PRO A 146 -5.69 16.80 1.90
CA PRO A 146 -4.26 16.85 2.12
C PRO A 146 -3.86 17.75 3.28
N ASP A 147 -2.93 17.29 4.11
CA ASP A 147 -2.28 18.18 5.06
C ASP A 147 -1.48 19.26 4.30
N THR A 148 -1.48 20.48 4.85
CA THR A 148 -0.89 21.68 4.26
C THR A 148 0.05 22.34 5.26
N GLY A 149 1.04 21.61 5.76
CA GLY A 149 1.94 22.18 6.77
C GLY A 149 3.29 21.50 6.96
N LEU A 150 3.66 20.53 6.13
CA LEU A 150 4.90 19.80 6.34
C LEU A 150 6.13 20.61 5.86
N PRO A 151 7.27 20.48 6.56
CA PRO A 151 8.54 21.03 6.09
C PRO A 151 8.96 20.39 4.77
N ALA A 152 9.91 21.02 4.08
CA ALA A 152 10.49 20.47 2.85
C ALA A 152 10.98 19.04 3.09
N LEU A 153 10.40 18.10 2.32
CA LEU A 153 10.72 16.68 2.43
C LEU A 153 11.93 16.34 1.56
N PRO A 154 12.79 15.42 2.01
CA PRO A 154 13.87 14.91 1.18
C PRO A 154 13.31 14.13 -0.02
N ALA A 155 14.15 13.90 -1.02
CA ALA A 155 13.78 13.07 -2.16
C ALA A 155 13.45 11.63 -1.72
N ILE A 156 12.54 10.97 -2.44
CA ILE A 156 12.10 9.61 -2.14
C ILE A 156 12.29 8.66 -3.33
N LEU A 157 12.78 7.47 -3.06
CA LEU A 157 12.71 6.29 -3.92
C LEU A 157 11.65 5.35 -3.35
N SER A 158 10.53 5.18 -4.04
CA SER A 158 9.44 4.30 -3.63
C SER A 158 8.58 3.92 -4.83
N GLU A 159 8.13 2.67 -4.86
CA GLU A 159 7.12 2.18 -5.81
C GLU A 159 5.69 2.37 -5.28
N ASP A 160 5.53 2.73 -4.00
CA ASP A 160 4.21 2.91 -3.38
C ASP A 160 3.53 4.21 -3.88
N PRO A 161 2.38 4.11 -4.57
CA PRO A 161 1.66 5.28 -5.07
C PRO A 161 1.18 6.22 -3.94
N LEU A 162 0.97 5.74 -2.72
CA LEU A 162 0.62 6.60 -1.59
C LEU A 162 1.78 7.52 -1.23
N LEU A 163 2.99 6.96 -1.09
CA LEU A 163 4.20 7.72 -0.76
C LEU A 163 4.63 8.64 -1.91
N ARG A 164 4.52 8.18 -3.16
CA ARG A 164 4.76 9.02 -4.35
C ARG A 164 3.76 10.18 -4.43
N GLY A 165 2.48 9.91 -4.15
CA GLY A 165 1.44 10.93 -4.13
C GLY A 165 1.67 11.97 -3.04
N PHE A 166 2.09 11.52 -1.87
CA PHE A 166 2.50 12.37 -0.75
C PHE A 166 3.70 13.24 -1.10
N ALA A 167 4.76 12.66 -1.69
CA ALA A 167 5.93 13.40 -2.16
C ALA A 167 5.56 14.47 -3.19
N ARG A 168 4.77 14.11 -4.22
CA ARG A 168 4.29 15.06 -5.24
C ARG A 168 3.49 16.21 -4.64
N HIS A 169 2.59 15.91 -3.70
CA HIS A 169 1.77 16.93 -3.04
C HIS A 169 2.61 17.94 -2.27
N HIS A 170 3.67 17.47 -1.59
CA HIS A 170 4.59 18.33 -0.83
C HIS A 170 5.79 18.86 -1.65
N GLY A 171 5.82 18.62 -2.97
CA GLY A 171 6.91 19.06 -3.84
C GLY A 171 8.25 18.36 -3.60
N ALA A 172 8.25 17.21 -2.94
CA ALA A 172 9.44 16.38 -2.77
C ALA A 172 9.80 15.68 -4.09
N GLY A 173 11.09 15.58 -4.39
CA GLY A 173 11.57 14.86 -5.58
C GLY A 173 11.30 13.36 -5.47
N ILE A 174 10.80 12.74 -6.56
CA ILE A 174 10.77 11.28 -6.69
C ILE A 174 11.95 10.89 -7.58
N VAL A 175 12.85 10.06 -7.06
CA VAL A 175 13.99 9.53 -7.82
C VAL A 175 13.66 8.15 -8.37
N ALA A 176 14.27 7.79 -9.50
CA ALA A 176 13.98 6.55 -10.21
C ALA A 176 14.84 5.37 -9.75
N ASP A 177 16.02 5.63 -9.19
CA ASP A 177 17.01 4.60 -8.86
C ASP A 177 17.85 4.97 -7.63
N ALA A 178 18.58 3.96 -7.14
CA ALA A 178 19.43 4.06 -5.96
C ALA A 178 20.61 5.02 -6.15
N ASP A 179 21.19 5.12 -7.36
CA ASP A 179 22.34 6.00 -7.60
C ASP A 179 21.94 7.48 -7.55
N SER A 180 20.77 7.81 -8.10
CA SER A 180 20.15 9.13 -8.00
C SER A 180 19.86 9.48 -6.54
N LEU A 181 19.32 8.53 -5.77
CA LEU A 181 19.08 8.72 -4.33
C LEU A 181 20.38 8.95 -3.55
N LEU A 182 21.44 8.19 -3.87
CA LEU A 182 22.74 8.34 -3.23
C LEU A 182 23.39 9.69 -3.54
N ALA A 183 23.16 10.24 -4.74
CA ALA A 183 23.67 11.54 -5.13
C ALA A 183 22.95 12.71 -4.45
N SER A 184 21.62 12.63 -4.27
CA SER A 184 20.83 13.68 -3.64
C SER A 184 20.73 13.58 -2.12
N GLY A 185 20.90 12.36 -1.59
CA GLY A 185 20.37 11.99 -0.28
C GLY A 185 18.85 11.87 -0.30
N GLY A 186 18.29 11.01 0.55
CA GLY A 186 16.84 10.87 0.63
C GLY A 186 16.35 9.65 1.39
N TRP A 187 15.09 9.32 1.19
CA TRP A 187 14.42 8.16 1.76
C TRP A 187 14.21 7.08 0.70
N TRP A 188 14.55 5.83 1.04
CA TRP A 188 14.17 4.66 0.27
C TRP A 188 13.10 3.91 1.05
N HIS A 189 11.95 3.69 0.43
CA HIS A 189 10.93 2.76 0.91
C HIS A 189 10.85 1.51 0.04
N ASP A 190 10.86 0.33 0.67
CA ASP A 190 10.59 -0.96 0.06
C ASP A 190 9.58 -1.72 0.92
N SER A 191 8.56 -2.29 0.30
CA SER A 191 7.45 -2.97 0.98
C SER A 191 7.42 -4.48 0.74
N ARG A 192 8.37 -5.09 0.01
CA ARG A 192 8.30 -6.50 -0.40
C ARG A 192 8.21 -7.47 0.78
N LEU A 193 8.98 -7.21 1.84
CA LEU A 193 8.91 -7.99 3.08
C LEU A 193 7.55 -7.87 3.77
N HIS A 194 6.98 -6.66 3.78
CA HIS A 194 5.66 -6.43 4.36
C HIS A 194 4.58 -7.15 3.53
N GLN A 195 4.67 -7.10 2.20
CA GLN A 195 3.73 -7.80 1.32
C GLN A 195 3.76 -9.32 1.50
N ALA A 196 4.95 -9.92 1.57
CA ALA A 196 5.06 -11.34 1.86
C ALA A 196 4.51 -11.72 3.25
N MET A 197 4.66 -10.84 4.24
CA MET A 197 4.09 -11.02 5.57
C MET A 197 2.56 -10.96 5.56
N LEU A 198 1.97 -9.99 4.85
CA LEU A 198 0.51 -9.88 4.68
C LEU A 198 -0.06 -11.11 3.96
N ALA A 199 0.65 -11.63 2.96
CA ALA A 199 0.30 -12.87 2.27
C ALA A 199 0.48 -14.13 3.14
N THR A 200 1.01 -14.00 4.35
CA THR A 200 1.36 -15.13 5.25
C THR A 200 2.23 -16.18 4.53
N ASP A 201 3.18 -15.71 3.71
CA ASP A 201 4.07 -16.57 2.92
C ASP A 201 5.53 -16.43 3.41
N PRO A 202 6.00 -17.33 4.30
CA PRO A 202 7.37 -17.31 4.80
C PRO A 202 8.41 -17.52 3.70
N HIS A 203 8.07 -18.24 2.63
CA HIS A 203 9.02 -18.49 1.55
C HIS A 203 9.20 -17.24 0.69
N ALA A 204 8.11 -16.59 0.31
CA ALA A 204 8.16 -15.28 -0.36
C ALA A 204 8.93 -14.26 0.49
N TRP A 205 8.76 -14.29 1.82
CA TRP A 205 9.47 -13.38 2.72
C TRP A 205 10.99 -13.59 2.68
N LEU A 206 11.44 -14.85 2.73
CA LEU A 206 12.87 -15.18 2.65
C LEU A 206 13.45 -14.83 1.27
N THR A 207 12.70 -15.07 0.20
CA THR A 207 13.08 -14.69 -1.17
C THR A 207 13.23 -13.17 -1.29
N ALA A 208 12.24 -12.40 -0.84
CA ALA A 208 12.29 -10.95 -0.83
C ALA A 208 13.46 -10.41 0.02
N LEU A 209 13.80 -11.05 1.14
CA LEU A 209 14.96 -10.67 1.95
C LEU A 209 16.28 -10.90 1.19
N ALA A 210 16.41 -12.02 0.48
CA ALA A 210 17.58 -12.29 -0.33
C ALA A 210 17.73 -11.28 -1.49
N GLU A 211 16.61 -10.93 -2.14
CA GLU A 211 16.61 -9.87 -3.17
C GLU A 211 17.04 -8.52 -2.60
N LEU A 212 16.55 -8.15 -1.42
CA LEU A 212 16.95 -6.91 -0.74
C LEU A 212 18.43 -6.87 -0.38
N GLU A 213 19.04 -8.01 -0.05
CA GLU A 213 20.49 -8.07 0.15
C GLU A 213 21.25 -7.60 -1.10
N ASP A 214 20.83 -8.06 -2.28
CA ASP A 214 21.54 -7.76 -3.52
C ASP A 214 21.16 -6.40 -4.12
N VAL A 215 19.89 -5.99 -4.04
CA VAL A 215 19.39 -4.73 -4.62
C VAL A 215 19.63 -3.53 -3.69
N LEU A 216 19.59 -3.74 -2.37
CA LEU A 216 19.59 -2.65 -1.39
C LEU A 216 20.80 -2.72 -0.44
N PHE A 217 20.94 -3.78 0.36
CA PHE A 217 21.91 -3.77 1.46
C PHE A 217 23.37 -3.79 0.98
N ARG A 218 23.71 -4.64 0.00
CA ARG A 218 25.08 -4.75 -0.55
C ARG A 218 25.50 -3.47 -1.29
N PRO A 219 24.67 -2.85 -2.16
CA PRO A 219 24.99 -1.56 -2.77
C PRO A 219 25.18 -0.43 -1.73
N LEU A 220 24.27 -0.32 -0.75
CA LEU A 220 24.38 0.70 0.30
C LEU A 220 25.63 0.51 1.16
N LEU A 221 25.95 -0.74 1.54
CA LEU A 221 27.17 -1.04 2.28
C LEU A 221 28.43 -0.69 1.49
N THR A 222 28.43 -0.95 0.18
CA THR A 222 29.54 -0.61 -0.73
C THR A 222 29.70 0.90 -0.84
N ALA A 223 28.61 1.63 -1.08
CA ALA A 223 28.60 3.09 -1.13
C ALA A 223 29.06 3.72 0.19
N TRP A 224 28.60 3.19 1.33
CA TRP A 224 29.06 3.60 2.64
C TRP A 224 30.55 3.34 2.83
N ARG A 225 31.06 2.13 2.55
CA ARG A 225 32.52 1.84 2.67
C ARG A 225 33.36 2.79 1.82
N ALA A 226 32.89 3.14 0.63
CA ALA A 226 33.57 4.02 -0.31
C ALA A 226 33.59 5.52 0.07
N GLY A 227 32.84 5.96 1.08
CA GLY A 227 32.77 7.41 1.37
C GLY A 227 31.53 8.12 0.92
N ARG A 228 30.67 7.50 0.12
CA ARG A 228 29.53 8.18 -0.51
C ARG A 228 28.35 8.42 0.44
N ILE A 229 28.28 7.68 1.56
CA ILE A 229 27.22 7.82 2.56
C ILE A 229 27.85 8.18 3.92
N ASP A 230 27.44 9.32 4.47
CA ASP A 230 27.87 9.76 5.81
C ASP A 230 27.07 9.08 6.92
N ALA A 231 25.77 8.86 6.72
CA ALA A 231 24.91 8.14 7.64
C ALA A 231 23.82 7.37 6.89
N LEU A 232 23.54 6.15 7.33
CA LEU A 232 22.39 5.35 6.91
C LEU A 232 21.52 5.05 8.12
N TYR A 233 20.23 5.31 7.99
CA TYR A 233 19.21 5.00 8.98
C TYR A 233 18.29 3.94 8.40
N LEU A 234 18.23 2.79 9.06
CA LEU A 234 17.33 1.70 8.69
C LEU A 234 16.19 1.67 9.69
N HIS A 235 14.97 1.74 9.16
CA HIS A 235 13.73 1.58 9.93
C HIS A 235 12.95 0.43 9.31
N ALA A 236 12.71 -0.63 10.09
CA ALA A 236 11.81 -1.71 9.72
C ALA A 236 10.74 -1.83 10.82
N PRO A 237 9.63 -1.09 10.70
CA PRO A 237 8.53 -1.17 11.66
C PRO A 237 7.83 -2.53 11.55
N GLY A 238 7.34 -3.04 12.68
CA GLY A 238 6.43 -4.17 12.77
C GLY A 238 5.36 -3.90 13.82
N ASP A 239 4.40 -4.82 13.97
CA ASP A 239 3.19 -4.58 14.77
C ASP A 239 3.47 -4.33 16.26
N GLN A 240 4.48 -5.01 16.80
CA GLN A 240 4.83 -4.94 18.23
C GLN A 240 6.18 -4.29 18.49
N HIS A 241 7.09 -4.35 17.50
CA HIS A 241 8.48 -3.91 17.66
C HIS A 241 8.93 -3.25 16.36
N ALA A 242 9.80 -2.26 16.46
CA ALA A 242 10.45 -1.65 15.31
C ALA A 242 11.96 -1.90 15.37
N LEU A 243 12.52 -2.48 14.31
CA LEU A 243 13.97 -2.50 14.15
C LEU A 243 14.42 -1.12 13.70
N THR A 244 15.24 -0.48 14.52
CA THR A 244 15.94 0.75 14.13
C THR A 244 17.44 0.50 14.20
N ALA A 245 18.15 0.86 13.14
CA ALA A 245 19.59 0.75 13.09
C ALA A 245 20.21 1.99 12.45
N THR A 246 21.39 2.37 12.93
CA THR A 246 22.13 3.52 12.41
C THR A 246 23.55 3.12 12.10
N LEU A 247 23.97 3.43 10.87
CA LEU A 247 25.34 3.23 10.40
C LEU A 247 25.95 4.59 10.07
N THR A 248 26.85 5.08 10.91
CA THR A 248 27.52 6.37 10.73
C THR A 248 28.89 6.22 10.09
N ARG A 249 29.43 7.30 9.51
CA ARG A 249 30.78 7.35 8.95
C ARG A 249 31.86 6.85 9.91
N ARG A 250 31.74 7.16 11.21
CA ARG A 250 32.72 6.73 12.24
C ARG A 250 32.74 5.22 12.43
N ALA A 251 31.63 4.53 12.18
CA ALA A 251 31.54 3.09 12.34
C ALA A 251 32.41 2.31 11.33
N ARG A 252 32.96 2.94 10.28
CA ARG A 252 33.91 2.32 9.35
C ARG A 252 35.21 1.89 10.02
N TRP A 253 35.58 2.59 11.09
CA TRP A 253 36.78 2.30 11.87
C TRP A 253 36.54 1.28 12.98
N ALA A 254 35.29 0.86 13.19
CA ALA A 254 34.92 -0.13 14.20
C ALA A 254 35.18 -1.56 13.72
N LEU A 255 36.42 -1.85 13.29
CA LEU A 255 36.86 -3.13 12.72
C LEU A 255 36.71 -4.32 13.69
N TRP A 256 36.54 -4.03 14.98
CA TRP A 256 36.27 -5.03 16.02
C TRP A 256 34.80 -5.48 16.08
N ARG A 257 33.87 -4.77 15.43
CA ARG A 257 32.46 -5.15 15.41
C ARG A 257 32.26 -6.31 14.43
N ARG A 258 31.67 -7.39 14.92
CA ARG A 258 31.28 -8.56 14.12
C ARG A 258 29.79 -8.47 13.75
N PRO A 259 29.36 -9.10 12.65
CA PRO A 259 27.95 -9.30 12.37
C PRO A 259 27.25 -9.95 13.57
N LEU A 260 26.01 -9.53 13.83
CA LEU A 260 25.19 -10.18 14.85
C LEU A 260 24.91 -11.63 14.42
N SER A 261 24.96 -12.56 15.37
CA SER A 261 24.45 -13.90 15.12
C SER A 261 22.92 -13.85 14.98
N PRO A 262 22.29 -14.77 14.24
CA PRO A 262 20.83 -14.83 14.12
C PRO A 262 20.12 -14.85 15.48
N ALA A 263 20.67 -15.58 16.45
CA ALA A 263 20.14 -15.63 17.82
C ALA A 263 20.18 -14.27 18.54
N ARG A 264 21.26 -13.51 18.38
CA ARG A 264 21.38 -12.16 18.96
C ARG A 264 20.48 -11.15 18.26
N LEU A 265 20.34 -11.26 16.94
CA LEU A 265 19.42 -10.44 16.18
C LEU A 265 17.97 -10.70 16.61
N SER A 266 17.57 -11.97 16.72
CA SER A 266 16.25 -12.37 17.21
C SER A 266 15.97 -11.83 18.62
N ALA A 267 16.93 -11.95 19.54
CA ALA A 267 16.79 -11.40 20.88
C ALA A 267 16.65 -9.86 20.91
N LEU A 268 17.36 -9.14 20.03
CA LEU A 268 17.21 -7.68 19.88
C LEU A 268 15.83 -7.30 19.35
N LEU A 269 15.32 -8.06 18.37
CA LEU A 269 14.00 -7.84 17.77
C LEU A 269 12.85 -8.10 18.76
N GLN A 270 13.04 -9.04 19.71
CA GLN A 270 12.07 -9.35 20.76
C GLN A 270 12.16 -8.44 22.00
N GLY A 271 13.26 -7.69 22.16
CA GLY A 271 13.54 -6.90 23.36
C GLY A 271 13.44 -5.38 23.18
N SER A 272 13.15 -4.90 21.97
CA SER A 272 13.06 -3.46 21.65
C SER A 272 11.61 -2.98 21.79
N ALA A 273 11.11 -2.95 23.03
CA ALA A 273 9.82 -2.36 23.41
C ALA A 273 9.99 -0.93 23.93
#